data_AF-A0A7Y5S4P9-F1
#
_entry.id   AF-A0A7Y5S4P9-F1
#
_cell.length_a   1.000
_cell.length_b   1.000
_cell.length_c   1.000
_cell.angle_alpha   90.00
_cell.angle_beta   90.00
_cell.angle_gamma   90.00
#
_symmetry.space_group_name_H-M   'P 1'
#
loop_
_entity.id
_entity.type
_entity.pdbx_description
1 polymer ?
#
loop_
_entity_poly.entity_id
_entity_poly.type
_entity_poly.pdbx_seq_one_letter_code
_entity_poly.pdbx_strand_id
1 'polypeptide(L)'
;MDFANSTQLDGQRLLAMFLRHTVPYCHDRLTVRVRYSRGAPFSGACYYADSRIFVNIGRRNHYPYTLATHVARARSDGRCWWREAYRLTVADAPQLATFVYLHELYHFLVKQAARSPRRKEAMCDRFAARVLVDHYGCPLLDSAGRRPPRDSWDFQDLDAFVARAPRESPARSARRPIRVVVRGLPGE
;
A
#
# COMPACT_ATOMS: atom_id res chain seq x y z
N MET A 1 -14.59 -7.45 1.14
CA MET A 1 -14.16 -6.26 0.38
C MET A 1 -15.08 -6.05 -0.80
N ASP A 2 -15.55 -4.82 -1.01
CA ASP A 2 -16.20 -4.39 -2.25
C ASP A 2 -15.13 -3.74 -3.15
N PHE A 3 -14.85 -4.34 -4.30
CA PHE A 3 -13.78 -3.91 -5.21
C PHE A 3 -14.31 -3.52 -6.58
N ALA A 4 -13.85 -2.37 -7.09
CA ALA A 4 -14.05 -1.99 -8.48
C ALA A 4 -12.77 -1.36 -9.06
N ASN A 5 -12.49 -1.72 -10.31
CA ASN A 5 -11.38 -1.19 -11.08
C ASN A 5 -11.91 -0.56 -12.37
N SER A 6 -11.61 0.72 -12.57
CA SER A 6 -11.94 1.48 -13.80
C SER A 6 -10.71 1.83 -14.64
N THR A 7 -9.59 1.14 -14.41
CA THR A 7 -8.39 1.19 -15.25
C THR A 7 -8.33 -0.01 -16.19
N GLN A 8 -7.38 -0.02 -17.12
CA GLN A 8 -7.09 -1.16 -17.99
C GLN A 8 -6.29 -2.27 -17.30
N LEU A 9 -5.95 -2.13 -16.02
CA LEU A 9 -5.21 -3.15 -15.28
C LEU A 9 -6.08 -4.40 -15.07
N ASP A 10 -5.43 -5.57 -15.00
CA ASP A 10 -6.12 -6.81 -14.62
C ASP A 10 -6.71 -6.69 -13.21
N GLY A 11 -8.04 -6.58 -13.13
CA GLY A 11 -8.78 -6.42 -11.89
C GLY A 11 -8.72 -7.65 -10.98
N GLN A 12 -8.62 -8.86 -11.53
CA GLN A 12 -8.52 -10.08 -10.74
C GLN A 12 -7.14 -10.19 -10.10
N ARG A 13 -6.09 -9.90 -10.88
CA ARG A 13 -4.72 -9.83 -10.37
C ARG A 13 -4.59 -8.80 -9.25
N LEU A 14 -5.12 -7.58 -9.44
CA LEU A 14 -5.10 -6.54 -8.42
C LEU A 14 -5.82 -6.97 -7.15
N LEU A 15 -7.04 -7.50 -7.28
CA LEU A 15 -7.81 -7.94 -6.14
C LEU A 15 -7.10 -9.06 -5.37
N ALA A 16 -6.52 -10.03 -6.06
CA ALA A 16 -5.75 -11.10 -5.45
C ALA A 16 -4.54 -10.56 -4.67
N MET A 17 -3.79 -9.61 -5.25
CA MET A 17 -2.67 -8.95 -4.57
C MET A 17 -3.13 -8.17 -3.32
N PHE A 18 -4.27 -7.47 -3.41
CA PHE A 18 -4.80 -6.69 -2.29
C PHE A 18 -5.28 -7.61 -1.16
N LEU A 19 -6.12 -8.61 -1.46
CA LEU A 19 -6.65 -9.54 -0.46
C LEU A 19 -5.53 -10.30 0.26
N ARG A 20 -4.52 -10.78 -0.48
CA ARG A 20 -3.37 -11.49 0.08
C ARG A 20 -2.72 -10.74 1.23
N HIS A 21 -2.59 -9.42 1.09
CA HIS A 21 -1.91 -8.56 2.07
C HIS A 21 -2.87 -7.79 2.99
N THR A 22 -4.18 -8.02 2.84
CA THR A 22 -5.19 -7.53 3.77
C THR A 22 -5.44 -8.53 4.90
N VAL A 23 -5.26 -9.82 4.64
CA VAL A 23 -5.29 -10.86 5.69
C VAL A 23 -4.16 -10.60 6.70
N PRO A 24 -4.41 -10.67 8.02
CA PRO A 24 -5.61 -11.20 8.69
C PRO A 24 -6.66 -10.15 9.07
N TYR A 25 -6.55 -8.92 8.58
CA TYR A 25 -7.42 -7.82 8.99
C TYR A 25 -8.81 -7.91 8.35
N CYS A 26 -9.82 -7.49 9.11
CA CYS A 26 -11.20 -7.46 8.66
C CYS A 26 -11.37 -6.49 7.50
N HIS A 27 -11.82 -7.00 6.35
CA HIS A 27 -12.00 -6.21 5.13
C HIS A 27 -13.37 -6.39 4.48
N ASP A 28 -14.32 -6.98 5.21
CA ASP A 28 -15.70 -7.21 4.74
C ASP A 28 -16.40 -5.95 4.27
N ARG A 29 -16.21 -4.86 5.02
CA ARG A 29 -16.85 -3.55 4.75
C ARG A 29 -15.94 -2.59 3.98
N LEU A 30 -14.71 -3.00 3.68
CA LEU A 30 -13.75 -2.16 2.99
C LEU A 30 -14.15 -2.03 1.52
N THR A 31 -14.35 -0.79 1.08
CA THR A 31 -14.63 -0.44 -0.31
C THR A 31 -13.34 0.03 -0.97
N VAL A 32 -12.89 -0.63 -2.03
CA VAL A 32 -11.67 -0.27 -2.76
C VAL A 32 -12.03 0.10 -4.19
N ARG A 33 -11.52 1.25 -4.64
CA ARG A 33 -11.74 1.78 -5.98
C ARG A 33 -10.41 2.11 -6.63
N VAL A 34 -10.07 1.38 -7.69
CA VAL A 34 -8.87 1.64 -8.51
C VAL A 34 -9.28 2.43 -9.74
N ARG A 35 -8.64 3.59 -9.96
CA ARG A 35 -8.95 4.49 -11.07
C ARG A 35 -7.71 5.17 -11.60
N TYR A 36 -7.82 5.82 -12.76
CA TYR A 36 -6.75 6.66 -13.26
C TYR A 36 -6.66 7.97 -12.48
N SER A 37 -5.42 8.41 -12.21
CA SER A 37 -5.12 9.73 -11.67
C SER A 37 -5.42 10.82 -12.70
N ARG A 38 -5.77 12.03 -12.21
CA ARG A 38 -6.07 13.22 -13.03
C ARG A 38 -4.84 14.02 -13.45
N GLY A 39 -3.64 13.63 -13.02
CA GLY A 39 -2.40 14.35 -13.36
C GLY A 39 -1.17 13.93 -12.57
N ALA A 40 -1.34 13.38 -11.37
CA ALA A 40 -0.23 12.82 -10.60
C ALA A 40 0.19 11.44 -11.12
N PRO A 41 1.47 11.05 -11.01
CA PRO A 41 1.92 9.69 -11.35
C PRO A 41 1.18 8.60 -10.56
N PHE A 42 0.85 8.87 -9.31
CA PHE A 42 -0.05 8.05 -8.50
C PHE A 42 -0.52 8.85 -7.29
N SER A 43 -1.61 8.41 -6.64
CA SER A 43 -2.02 8.90 -5.32
C SER A 43 -2.97 7.92 -4.64
N GLY A 44 -2.97 7.92 -3.32
CA GLY A 44 -3.94 7.21 -2.50
C GLY A 44 -4.85 8.17 -1.75
N ALA A 45 -5.99 7.65 -1.28
CA ALA A 45 -6.79 8.33 -0.26
C ALA A 45 -7.62 7.33 0.54
N CYS A 46 -7.57 7.43 1.86
CA CYS A 46 -8.40 6.68 2.79
C CYS A 46 -9.48 7.55 3.44
N TYR A 47 -10.74 7.18 3.24
CA TYR A 47 -11.92 7.81 3.85
C TYR A 47 -12.46 6.90 4.96
N TYR A 48 -12.16 7.26 6.21
CA TYR A 48 -12.44 6.42 7.37
C TYR A 48 -13.93 6.19 7.64
N ALA A 49 -14.76 7.23 7.50
CA ALA A 49 -16.19 7.17 7.80
C ALA A 49 -16.91 6.11 6.96
N ASP A 50 -16.53 6.00 5.69
CA ASP A 50 -17.15 5.09 4.73
C ASP A 50 -16.37 3.79 4.55
N SER A 51 -15.27 3.60 5.29
CA SER A 51 -14.33 2.49 5.07
C SER A 51 -13.94 2.35 3.60
N ARG A 52 -13.48 3.45 2.99
CA ARG A 52 -13.22 3.52 1.53
C ARG A 52 -11.78 3.92 1.22
N ILE A 53 -11.15 3.17 0.32
CA ILE A 53 -9.83 3.45 -0.22
C ILE A 53 -9.93 3.73 -1.72
N PHE A 54 -9.33 4.84 -2.14
CA PHE A 54 -9.06 5.12 -3.55
C PHE A 54 -7.60 4.87 -3.87
N VAL A 55 -7.37 4.15 -4.95
CA VAL A 55 -6.05 3.95 -5.55
C VAL A 55 -6.06 4.61 -6.92
N ASN A 56 -5.25 5.65 -7.10
CA ASN A 56 -5.15 6.39 -8.35
C ASN A 56 -3.79 6.13 -9.01
N ILE A 57 -3.79 5.64 -10.25
CA ILE A 57 -2.56 5.38 -11.01
C ILE A 57 -2.50 6.27 -12.24
N GLY A 58 -1.34 6.84 -12.56
CA GLY A 58 -1.12 7.64 -13.75
C GLY A 58 -1.16 6.79 -15.02
N ARG A 59 -1.88 7.27 -16.04
CA ARG A 59 -1.97 6.60 -17.37
C ARG A 59 -0.63 6.56 -18.10
N ARG A 60 0.24 7.52 -17.81
CA ARG A 60 1.52 7.76 -18.51
C ARG A 60 2.73 7.28 -17.70
N ASN A 61 2.51 6.46 -16.67
CA ASN A 61 3.63 5.90 -15.93
C ASN A 61 4.39 4.93 -16.83
N HIS A 62 5.70 5.09 -16.87
CA HIS A 62 6.61 4.13 -17.49
C HIS A 62 7.14 3.19 -16.42
N TYR A 63 7.26 1.92 -16.78
CA TYR A 63 7.75 0.88 -15.90
C TYR A 63 9.05 0.28 -16.44
N PRO A 64 10.04 -0.05 -15.57
CA PRO A 64 9.98 0.02 -14.11
C PRO A 64 9.87 1.45 -13.57
N TYR A 65 9.05 1.65 -12.55
CA TYR A 65 8.77 2.96 -11.96
C TYR A 65 9.49 3.08 -10.62
N THR A 66 10.18 4.19 -10.39
CA THR A 66 10.91 4.42 -9.13
C THR A 66 10.20 5.46 -8.28
N LEU A 67 9.87 5.09 -7.04
CA LEU A 67 9.28 5.99 -6.05
C LEU A 67 10.21 6.17 -4.85
N ALA A 68 10.19 7.37 -4.27
CA ALA A 68 10.85 7.64 -3.00
C ALA A 68 10.02 7.03 -1.85
N THR A 69 10.71 6.54 -0.82
CA THR A 69 10.10 5.93 0.36
C THR A 69 10.83 6.38 1.63
N HIS A 70 10.10 6.47 2.74
CA HIS A 70 10.66 6.84 4.05
C HIS A 70 10.99 5.64 4.95
N VAL A 71 11.57 4.61 4.35
CA VAL A 71 11.90 3.34 5.04
C VAL A 71 13.20 3.37 5.84
N ALA A 72 14.12 4.28 5.56
CA ALA A 72 15.38 4.32 6.28
C ALA A 72 15.16 4.62 7.77
N ARG A 73 15.96 3.97 8.61
CA ARG A 73 16.08 4.31 10.03
C ARG A 73 16.65 5.72 10.17
N ALA A 74 16.09 6.49 11.10
CA ALA A 74 16.67 7.77 11.47
C ALA A 74 18.07 7.55 12.06
N ARG A 75 19.02 8.39 11.67
CA ARG A 75 20.39 8.40 12.17
C ARG A 75 20.64 9.74 12.87
N SER A 76 21.57 9.73 13.83
CA SER A 76 22.06 10.94 14.49
C SER A 76 23.55 10.84 14.73
N ASP A 77 24.23 11.98 14.67
CA ASP A 77 25.62 12.19 15.04
C ASP A 77 25.73 12.98 16.37
N GLY A 78 24.63 13.10 17.10
CA GLY A 78 24.52 13.91 18.32
C GLY A 78 24.28 15.40 18.10
N ARG A 79 24.42 15.92 16.86
CA ARG A 79 24.17 17.33 16.52
C ARG A 79 22.98 17.48 15.58
N CYS A 80 22.80 16.52 14.68
CA CYS A 80 21.76 16.50 13.68
C CYS A 80 21.04 15.15 13.70
N TRP A 81 19.76 15.18 13.33
CA TRP A 81 18.99 13.98 13.01
C TRP A 81 18.69 14.00 11.52
N TRP A 82 18.98 12.90 10.83
CA TRP A 82 18.65 12.77 9.42
C TRP A 82 18.07 11.39 9.11
N ARG A 83 17.40 11.31 7.96
CA ARG A 83 16.86 10.08 7.42
C ARG A 83 17.14 10.06 5.94
N GLU A 84 17.80 9.00 5.48
CA GLU A 84 18.06 8.83 4.06
C GLU A 84 16.76 8.50 3.31
N ALA A 85 16.58 9.07 2.13
CA ALA A 85 15.49 8.70 1.25
C ALA A 85 15.89 7.51 0.40
N TYR A 86 15.24 6.36 0.60
CA TYR A 86 15.46 5.18 -0.25
C TYR A 86 14.46 5.16 -1.41
N ARG A 87 14.88 4.56 -2.51
CA ARG A 87 14.13 4.47 -3.75
C ARG A 87 13.69 3.04 -3.97
N LEU A 88 12.38 2.82 -4.03
CA LEU A 88 11.78 1.54 -4.37
C LEU A 88 11.46 1.52 -5.86
N THR A 89 11.90 0.47 -6.56
CA THR A 89 11.59 0.28 -7.98
C THR A 89 10.53 -0.81 -8.14
N VAL A 90 9.39 -0.46 -8.71
CA VAL A 90 8.30 -1.40 -9.03
C VAL A 90 8.34 -1.75 -10.52
N ALA A 91 8.14 -3.03 -10.83
CA ALA A 91 8.27 -3.58 -12.17
C ALA A 91 7.07 -3.27 -13.07
N ASP A 92 5.88 -3.09 -12.49
CA ASP A 92 4.64 -2.88 -13.25
C ASP A 92 3.59 -2.07 -12.48
N ALA A 93 2.51 -1.71 -13.18
CA ALA A 93 1.41 -0.93 -12.62
C ALA A 93 0.64 -1.65 -11.49
N PRO A 94 0.40 -2.97 -11.54
CA PRO A 94 -0.17 -3.71 -10.41
C PRO A 94 0.66 -3.61 -9.12
N GLN A 95 2.00 -3.65 -9.20
CA GLN A 95 2.86 -3.42 -8.04
C GLN A 95 2.74 -1.99 -7.50
N LEU A 96 2.70 -0.97 -8.37
CA LEU A 96 2.47 0.41 -7.94
C LEU A 96 1.10 0.58 -7.26
N ALA A 97 0.04 0.01 -7.84
CA ALA A 97 -1.30 0.00 -7.25
C ALA A 97 -1.32 -0.71 -5.89
N THR A 98 -0.56 -1.79 -5.75
CA THR A 98 -0.40 -2.51 -4.48
C THR A 98 0.32 -1.67 -3.45
N PHE A 99 1.39 -0.96 -3.82
CA PHE A 99 2.06 -0.02 -2.92
C PHE A 99 1.09 1.04 -2.38
N VAL A 100 0.35 1.71 -3.28
CA VAL A 100 -0.62 2.75 -2.91
C VAL A 100 -1.74 2.17 -2.04
N TYR A 101 -2.27 1.01 -2.40
CA TYR A 101 -3.29 0.33 -1.62
C TYR A 101 -2.82 0.03 -0.19
N LEU A 102 -1.62 -0.53 -0.04
CA LEU A 102 -1.08 -0.91 1.27
C LEU A 102 -0.77 0.31 2.14
N HIS A 103 -0.29 1.39 1.54
CA HIS A 103 -0.10 2.66 2.21
C HIS A 103 -1.43 3.15 2.82
N GLU A 104 -2.49 3.20 2.03
CA GLU A 104 -3.82 3.62 2.49
C GLU A 104 -4.49 2.61 3.44
N LEU A 105 -4.27 1.32 3.22
CA LEU A 105 -4.74 0.26 4.12
C LEU A 105 -4.11 0.46 5.51
N TYR A 106 -2.83 0.79 5.58
CA TYR A 106 -2.18 1.00 6.87
C TYR A 106 -2.76 2.22 7.61
N HIS A 107 -3.08 3.31 6.91
CA HIS A 107 -3.86 4.42 7.51
C HIS A 107 -5.19 3.95 8.08
N PHE A 108 -5.91 3.13 7.32
CA PHE A 108 -7.18 2.56 7.75
C PHE A 108 -7.01 1.68 9.01
N LEU A 109 -6.02 0.80 9.03
CA LEU A 109 -5.73 -0.08 10.16
C LEU A 109 -5.30 0.69 11.41
N VAL A 110 -4.47 1.72 11.26
CA VAL A 110 -4.09 2.64 12.35
C VAL A 110 -5.34 3.25 12.98
N LYS A 111 -6.27 3.74 12.14
CA LYS A 111 -7.53 4.30 12.62
C LYS A 111 -8.40 3.26 13.32
N GLN A 112 -8.53 2.05 12.76
CA GLN A 112 -9.29 0.96 13.38
C GLN A 112 -8.69 0.48 14.70
N ALA A 113 -7.37 0.52 14.84
CA ALA A 113 -6.66 0.22 16.09
C ALA A 113 -6.79 1.35 17.14
N ALA A 114 -7.63 2.36 16.89
CA ALA A 114 -7.82 3.54 17.72
C ALA A 114 -6.51 4.31 18.01
N ARG A 115 -5.55 4.26 17.07
CA ARG A 115 -4.30 5.02 17.14
C ARG A 115 -4.45 6.35 16.40
N SER A 116 -3.64 7.34 16.78
CA SER A 116 -3.62 8.63 16.11
C SER A 116 -3.02 8.49 14.70
N PRO A 117 -3.72 8.89 13.64
CA PRO A 117 -3.18 8.91 12.29
C PRO A 117 -2.18 10.07 12.07
N ARG A 118 -2.06 11.02 13.03
CA ARG A 118 -1.17 12.18 12.88
C ARG A 118 0.29 11.74 12.75
N ARG A 119 0.94 12.17 11.66
CA ARG A 119 2.39 12.05 11.40
C ARG A 119 2.88 10.59 11.33
N LYS A 120 2.15 9.75 10.59
CA LYS A 120 2.47 8.31 10.40
C LYS A 120 2.72 7.90 8.95
N GLU A 121 2.83 8.87 8.04
CA GLU A 121 3.17 8.65 6.61
C GLU A 121 4.34 7.70 6.41
N ALA A 122 5.43 7.88 7.18
CA ALA A 122 6.59 7.01 7.09
C ALA A 122 6.25 5.55 7.44
N MET A 123 5.36 5.29 8.41
CA MET A 123 4.94 3.93 8.76
C MET A 123 4.09 3.30 7.66
N CYS A 124 3.24 4.08 6.99
CA CYS A 124 2.47 3.62 5.83
C CYS A 124 3.41 3.22 4.68
N ASP A 125 4.41 4.06 4.38
CA ASP A 125 5.45 3.75 3.39
C ASP A 125 6.23 2.48 3.76
N ARG A 126 6.64 2.35 5.03
CA ARG A 126 7.37 1.17 5.53
C ARG A 126 6.56 -0.09 5.38
N PHE A 127 5.27 -0.04 5.74
CA PHE A 127 4.38 -1.18 5.61
C PHE A 127 4.24 -1.61 4.14
N ALA A 128 3.96 -0.66 3.24
CA ALA A 128 3.86 -0.96 1.82
C ALA A 128 5.19 -1.46 1.24
N ALA A 129 6.29 -0.74 1.47
CA ALA A 129 7.60 -1.10 0.95
C ALA A 129 8.10 -2.46 1.46
N ARG A 130 7.88 -2.79 2.74
CA ARG A 130 8.21 -4.12 3.29
C ARG A 130 7.56 -5.22 2.47
N VAL A 131 6.26 -5.09 2.17
CA VAL A 131 5.54 -6.07 1.36
C VAL A 131 6.10 -6.17 -0.05
N LEU A 132 6.36 -5.03 -0.70
CA LEU A 132 6.87 -5.00 -2.07
C LEU A 132 8.26 -5.63 -2.18
N VAL A 133 9.14 -5.39 -1.21
CA VAL A 133 10.45 -6.03 -1.17
C VAL A 133 10.34 -7.52 -0.85
N ASP A 134 9.66 -7.87 0.24
CA ASP A 134 9.71 -9.23 0.81
C ASP A 134 8.92 -10.24 -0.02
N HIS A 135 7.81 -9.83 -0.64
CA HIS A 135 6.93 -10.74 -1.37
C HIS A 135 7.03 -10.61 -2.89
N TYR A 136 7.50 -9.47 -3.41
CA TYR A 136 7.56 -9.22 -4.84
C TYR A 136 8.98 -8.92 -5.34
N GLY A 137 9.99 -8.94 -4.45
CA GLY A 137 11.39 -8.79 -4.83
C GLY A 137 11.73 -7.41 -5.39
N CYS A 138 10.91 -6.38 -5.12
CA CYS A 138 11.15 -5.04 -5.63
C CYS A 138 12.50 -4.49 -5.11
N PRO A 139 13.39 -4.00 -6.00
CA PRO A 139 14.65 -3.40 -5.57
C PRO A 139 14.42 -2.15 -4.71
N LEU A 140 15.11 -2.08 -3.58
CA LEU A 140 15.20 -0.90 -2.73
C LEU A 140 16.65 -0.42 -2.75
N LEU A 141 16.86 0.83 -3.15
CA LEU A 141 18.17 1.42 -3.37
C LEU A 141 18.37 2.68 -2.51
N ASP A 142 19.59 2.89 -2.03
CA ASP A 142 20.01 4.11 -1.35
C ASP A 142 20.20 5.28 -2.35
N SER A 143 20.59 6.44 -1.85
CA SER A 143 20.84 7.62 -2.68
C SER A 143 21.99 7.43 -3.68
N ALA A 144 22.90 6.49 -3.42
CA ALA A 144 24.01 6.10 -4.28
C ALA A 144 23.68 4.94 -5.24
N GLY A 145 22.42 4.47 -5.27
CA GLY A 145 21.99 3.37 -6.14
C GLY A 145 22.39 1.98 -5.66
N ARG A 146 22.85 1.84 -4.41
CA ARG A 146 23.27 0.57 -3.80
C ARG A 146 22.12 -0.03 -3.03
N ARG A 147 22.11 -1.36 -2.86
CA ARG A 147 21.15 -2.03 -1.97
C ARG A 147 21.56 -1.77 -0.52
N PRO A 148 20.75 -1.05 0.28
CA PRO A 148 21.06 -0.84 1.67
C PRO A 148 20.87 -2.14 2.47
N PRO A 149 21.69 -2.38 3.50
CA PRO A 149 21.55 -3.58 4.33
C PRO A 149 20.21 -3.55 5.09
N ARG A 150 19.64 -4.73 5.35
CA ARG A 150 18.26 -4.85 5.88
C ARG A 150 18.09 -4.22 7.28
N ASP A 151 19.15 -4.19 8.08
CA ASP A 151 19.20 -3.58 9.41
C ASP A 151 19.07 -2.04 9.38
N SER A 152 19.40 -1.40 8.26
CA SER A 152 19.20 0.04 8.07
C SER A 152 17.74 0.42 7.81
N TRP A 153 16.86 -0.56 7.65
CA TRP A 153 15.44 -0.35 7.35
C TRP A 153 14.67 -0.30 8.66
N ASP A 154 13.72 0.61 8.75
CA ASP A 154 12.91 0.83 9.94
C ASP A 154 11.54 0.20 9.74
N PHE A 155 11.46 -1.11 9.92
CA PHE A 155 10.21 -1.88 9.90
C PHE A 155 9.72 -2.24 11.30
N GLN A 156 10.27 -1.60 12.32
CA GLN A 156 9.94 -1.89 13.71
C GLN A 156 8.50 -1.46 14.01
N ASP A 157 7.87 -2.23 14.89
CA ASP A 157 6.53 -2.01 15.45
C ASP A 157 5.37 -1.93 14.46
N LEU A 158 5.56 -2.16 13.16
CA LEU A 158 4.47 -2.07 12.18
C LEU A 158 3.28 -2.96 12.57
N ASP A 159 3.55 -4.24 12.86
CA ASP A 159 2.48 -5.19 13.18
C ASP A 159 1.89 -4.95 14.57
N ALA A 160 2.74 -4.60 15.56
CA ALA A 160 2.31 -4.29 16.93
C ALA A 160 1.43 -3.03 16.97
N PHE A 161 1.72 -2.04 16.12
CA PHE A 161 1.01 -0.76 16.11
C PHE A 161 -0.44 -0.90 15.66
N VAL A 162 -0.71 -1.84 14.75
CA VAL A 162 -2.06 -2.17 14.26
C VAL A 162 -2.62 -3.46 14.86
N ALA A 163 -1.98 -4.03 15.89
CA ALA A 163 -2.38 -5.31 16.47
C ALA A 163 -3.83 -5.33 17.01
N ARG A 164 -4.35 -4.17 17.42
CA ARG A 164 -5.74 -3.99 17.90
C ARG A 164 -6.76 -3.78 16.78
N ALA A 165 -6.34 -3.70 15.52
CA ALA A 165 -7.27 -3.63 14.41
C ALA A 165 -8.12 -4.92 14.35
N PRO A 166 -9.44 -4.81 14.10
CA PRO A 166 -10.32 -5.94 13.87
C PRO A 166 -9.72 -6.95 12.88
N ARG A 167 -9.71 -8.22 13.27
CA ARG A 167 -9.29 -9.34 12.43
C ARG A 167 -10.49 -10.04 11.82
N GLU A 168 -10.28 -10.74 10.71
CA GLU A 168 -11.30 -11.63 10.19
C GLU A 168 -11.61 -12.74 11.18
N SER A 169 -12.90 -12.99 11.38
CA SER A 169 -13.35 -14.18 12.10
C SER A 169 -13.30 -15.37 11.13
N PRO A 170 -12.67 -16.51 11.50
CA PRO A 170 -12.53 -17.67 10.62
C PRO A 170 -13.85 -18.18 10.02
N ALA A 171 -14.95 -18.11 10.79
CA ALA A 171 -16.28 -18.54 10.35
C ALA A 171 -16.92 -17.65 9.28
N ARG A 172 -16.44 -16.41 9.13
CA ARG A 172 -17.04 -15.39 8.25
C ARG A 172 -16.40 -15.39 6.86
N SER A 173 -15.10 -15.67 6.77
CA SER A 173 -14.34 -15.70 5.51
C SER A 173 -14.84 -16.78 4.54
N ALA A 174 -15.45 -17.87 5.03
CA ALA A 174 -15.94 -18.97 4.19
C ALA A 174 -17.26 -18.69 3.44
N ARG A 175 -18.00 -17.61 3.78
CA ARG A 175 -19.43 -17.49 3.41
C ARG A 175 -19.79 -16.41 2.38
N ARG A 176 -18.85 -15.60 1.87
CA ARG A 176 -19.20 -14.47 1.00
C ARG A 176 -18.47 -14.46 -0.34
N PRO A 177 -19.20 -14.45 -1.47
CA PRO A 177 -18.60 -14.16 -2.77
C PRO A 177 -18.15 -12.70 -2.81
N ILE A 178 -16.88 -12.48 -3.17
CA ILE A 178 -16.34 -11.14 -3.42
C ILE A 178 -16.81 -10.72 -4.81
N ARG A 179 -17.64 -9.67 -4.87
CA ARG A 179 -18.14 -9.15 -6.14
C ARG A 179 -17.06 -8.30 -6.79
N VAL A 180 -16.46 -8.82 -7.87
CA VAL A 180 -15.54 -8.06 -8.72
C VAL A 180 -16.36 -7.37 -9.79
N VAL A 181 -16.49 -6.05 -9.72
CA VAL A 181 -17.08 -5.28 -10.81
C VAL A 181 -15.95 -4.77 -11.69
N VAL A 182 -15.66 -5.51 -12.76
CA VAL A 182 -14.83 -5.01 -13.87
C VAL A 182 -15.77 -4.22 -14.78
N ARG A 183 -15.72 -2.89 -14.71
CA ARG A 183 -16.37 -2.08 -15.74
C ARG A 183 -15.44 -2.11 -16.95
N GLY A 184 -15.80 -2.87 -17.97
CA GLY A 184 -15.23 -2.70 -19.30
C GLY A 184 -15.34 -1.23 -19.70
N LEU A 185 -14.29 -0.70 -20.32
CA LEU A 185 -14.39 0.58 -21.00
C LEU A 185 -15.58 0.49 -21.96
N PRO A 186 -16.45 1.51 -22.06
CA PRO A 186 -17.33 1.58 -23.22
C PRO A 186 -16.45 1.52 -24.46
N GLY A 187 -16.82 0.62 -25.39
CA GLY A 187 -16.18 0.54 -26.69
C GLY A 187 -16.32 1.84 -27.46
N GLU A 188 -15.51 1.91 -28.52
CA GLU A 188 -15.30 3.03 -29.45
C GLU A 188 -14.19 4.01 -29.06
#